data_AF-A0A2X3BYX2-F1
#
_entry.id   AF-A0A2X3BYX2-F1
#
_cell.length_a   1.000
_cell.length_b   1.000
_cell.length_c   1.000
_cell.angle_alpha   90.00
_cell.angle_beta   90.00
_cell.angle_gamma   90.00
#
_symmetry.space_group_name_H-M   'P 1'
#
loop_
_entity.id
_entity.type
_entity.pdbx_description
1 polymer ?
#
loop_
_entity_poly.entity_id
_entity_poly.type
_entity_poly.pdbx_seq_one_letter_code
_entity_poly.pdbx_strand_id
1 'polypeptide(L)'
;MSEALITESEPLTFTLPDGSLKLVRKGTTLQNVAESIDSSVAKNAVYAEIDGQYIDLIEAVQKSGTLNIITLFDEEALDPCTLEQLEGECKSILHLVLDIYKQFGFEEVEIKLSTRPEKRMGSDTDWDRLENALSASLEAQGLQWSVNPGEGAFYGPKLEFVLRDAIGRDWQCGTLQVDMNLPDRFDIGYIAEDGSTKRPVMLHRALFGFS
;
A
#
# COMPACT_ATOMS: atom_id res chain seq x y z
N MET A 1 37.64 -11.29 28.77
CA MET A 1 36.47 -10.46 28.43
C MET A 1 36.89 -9.53 27.31
N SER A 2 36.00 -9.36 26.33
CA SER A 2 36.03 -8.43 25.17
C SER A 2 37.02 -8.78 24.04
N GLU A 3 36.67 -8.72 22.75
CA GLU A 3 35.53 -8.08 22.07
C GLU A 3 34.91 -9.06 21.06
N ALA A 4 33.59 -9.17 21.05
CA ALA A 4 32.89 -9.70 19.90
C ALA A 4 33.04 -8.68 18.76
N LEU A 5 33.70 -9.06 17.67
CA LEU A 5 33.65 -8.34 16.42
C LEU A 5 32.18 -8.22 16.01
N ILE A 6 31.59 -7.04 16.24
CA ILE A 6 30.35 -6.66 15.60
C ILE A 6 30.72 -6.51 14.13
N THR A 7 30.48 -7.53 13.32
CA THR A 7 30.47 -7.40 11.87
C THR A 7 29.36 -6.42 11.52
N GLU A 8 29.70 -5.14 11.36
CA GLU A 8 28.80 -4.19 10.70
C GLU A 8 28.53 -4.75 9.31
N SER A 9 27.27 -5.15 9.06
CA SER A 9 26.84 -5.60 7.74
C SER A 9 27.09 -4.48 6.74
N GLU A 10 27.63 -4.80 5.56
CA GLU A 10 27.85 -3.82 4.50
C GLU A 10 26.58 -2.99 4.23
N PRO A 11 26.72 -1.66 4.01
CA PRO A 11 25.57 -0.81 3.75
C PRO A 11 24.91 -1.19 2.42
N LEU A 12 23.58 -1.13 2.39
CA LEU A 12 22.80 -1.21 1.17
C LEU A 12 23.02 0.07 0.35
N THR A 13 23.03 -0.07 -0.96
CA THR A 13 23.17 1.04 -1.90
C THR A 13 21.88 1.21 -2.68
N PHE A 14 21.27 2.39 -2.58
CA PHE A 14 20.09 2.76 -3.36
C PHE A 14 20.43 3.79 -4.42
N THR A 15 19.92 3.59 -5.63
CA THR A 15 19.96 4.62 -6.69
C THR A 15 18.66 5.41 -6.64
N LEU A 16 18.76 6.74 -6.49
CA LEU A 16 17.62 7.65 -6.47
C LEU A 16 17.24 8.09 -7.90
N PRO A 17 16.08 8.73 -8.12
CA PRO A 17 15.62 9.10 -9.47
C PRO A 17 16.54 10.08 -10.21
N ASP A 18 17.29 10.90 -9.47
CA ASP A 18 18.29 11.81 -10.02
C ASP A 18 19.63 11.12 -10.38
N GLY A 19 19.71 9.80 -10.20
CA GLY A 19 20.90 8.98 -10.42
C GLY A 19 21.90 9.02 -9.26
N SER A 20 21.62 9.77 -8.19
CA SER A 20 22.49 9.81 -7.02
C SER A 20 22.41 8.50 -6.22
N LEU A 21 23.49 8.20 -5.48
CA LEU A 21 23.58 6.99 -4.66
C LEU A 21 23.38 7.33 -3.18
N LYS A 22 22.53 6.53 -2.51
CA LYS A 22 22.27 6.62 -1.08
C LYS A 22 22.70 5.34 -0.37
N LEU A 23 23.61 5.47 0.60
CA LEU A 23 24.01 4.37 1.47
C LEU A 23 23.07 4.29 2.68
N VAL A 24 22.51 3.11 2.91
CA VAL A 24 21.51 2.86 3.96
C VAL A 24 21.89 1.60 4.73
N ARG A 25 21.70 1.61 6.06
CA ARG A 25 21.91 0.40 6.86
C ARG A 25 20.77 -0.59 6.61
N LYS A 26 21.10 -1.86 6.46
CA LYS A 26 20.10 -2.94 6.42
C LYS A 26 19.20 -2.85 7.65
N GLY A 27 17.90 -2.99 7.46
CA GLY A 27 16.90 -2.86 8.53
C GLY A 27 16.41 -1.43 8.80
N THR A 28 16.90 -0.42 8.06
CA THR A 28 16.36 0.95 8.16
C THR A 28 14.97 1.00 7.54
N THR A 29 14.00 1.62 8.21
CA THR A 29 12.66 1.82 7.64
C THR A 29 12.70 2.82 6.50
N LEU A 30 11.83 2.66 5.51
CA LEU A 30 11.73 3.58 4.37
C LEU A 30 11.42 5.03 4.78
N GLN A 31 10.66 5.24 5.85
CA GLN A 31 10.46 6.56 6.46
C GLN A 31 11.78 7.18 6.92
N ASN A 32 12.66 6.40 7.55
CA ASN A 32 13.97 6.88 8.00
C ASN A 32 14.93 7.08 6.82
N VAL A 33 14.79 6.29 5.75
CA VAL A 33 15.52 6.54 4.51
C VAL A 33 15.09 7.87 3.91
N ALA A 34 13.78 8.15 3.82
CA ALA A 34 13.25 9.44 3.37
C ALA A 34 13.77 10.61 4.22
N GLU A 35 13.78 10.48 5.55
CA GLU A 35 14.33 11.50 6.47
C GLU A 35 15.81 11.78 6.20
N SER A 36 16.57 10.73 5.89
CA SER A 36 17.98 10.87 5.55
C SER A 36 18.21 11.54 4.20
N ILE A 37 17.24 11.48 3.27
CA ILE A 37 17.30 12.16 1.97
C ILE A 37 17.06 13.65 2.18
N ASP A 38 15.89 14.01 2.72
CA ASP A 38 15.53 15.37 3.09
C ASP A 38 14.30 15.35 4.02
N SER A 39 14.28 16.26 5.01
CA SER A 39 13.17 16.31 5.97
C SER A 39 11.83 16.72 5.35
N SER A 40 11.84 17.51 4.27
CA SER A 40 10.63 17.82 3.50
C SER A 40 10.12 16.59 2.74
N VAL A 41 11.01 15.80 2.14
CA VAL A 41 10.65 14.54 1.48
C VAL A 41 9.98 13.60 2.49
N ALA A 42 10.60 13.40 3.65
CA ALA A 42 10.07 12.52 4.69
C ALA A 42 8.74 12.99 5.26
N LYS A 43 8.58 14.31 5.45
CA LYS A 43 7.34 14.91 5.91
C LYS A 43 6.20 14.64 4.93
N ASN A 44 6.49 14.68 3.63
CA ASN A 44 5.50 14.59 2.57
C ASN A 44 5.34 13.18 1.96
N ALA A 45 6.13 12.20 2.43
CA ALA A 45 6.15 10.84 1.91
C ALA A 45 4.85 10.08 2.19
N VAL A 46 4.30 9.44 1.16
CA VAL A 46 3.10 8.60 1.19
C VAL A 46 3.50 7.12 1.21
N TYR A 47 4.22 6.66 0.20
CA TYR A 47 4.81 5.32 0.10
C TYR A 47 6.15 5.39 -0.66
N ALA A 48 6.88 4.29 -0.72
CA ALA A 48 8.09 4.19 -1.53
C ALA A 48 7.92 3.21 -2.68
N GLU A 49 8.76 3.33 -3.69
CA GLU A 49 8.90 2.36 -4.77
C GLU A 49 10.33 1.80 -4.72
N ILE A 50 10.48 0.47 -4.63
CA ILE A 50 11.77 -0.21 -4.76
C ILE A 50 11.72 -1.16 -5.94
N ASP A 51 12.63 -0.98 -6.90
CA ASP A 51 12.72 -1.81 -8.11
C ASP A 51 11.36 -2.04 -8.82
N GLY A 52 10.52 -1.00 -8.90
CA GLY A 52 9.17 -1.09 -9.49
C GLY A 52 8.06 -1.54 -8.54
N GLN A 53 8.36 -1.76 -7.25
CA GLN A 53 7.40 -2.29 -6.27
C GLN A 53 7.03 -1.23 -5.25
N TYR A 54 5.73 -0.99 -5.07
CA TYR A 54 5.23 -0.08 -4.04
C TYR A 54 5.27 -0.74 -2.66
N ILE A 55 5.90 -0.04 -1.71
CA ILE A 55 6.20 -0.53 -0.37
C ILE A 55 5.87 0.55 0.66
N ASP A 56 5.30 0.12 1.78
CA ASP A 56 4.99 1.00 2.90
C ASP A 56 6.26 1.62 3.54
N LEU A 57 6.15 2.86 4.01
CA LEU A 57 7.24 3.57 4.66
C LEU A 57 7.70 2.93 5.98
N ILE A 58 6.87 2.13 6.63
CA ILE A 58 7.29 1.41 7.85
C ILE A 58 8.19 0.19 7.56
N GLU A 59 8.22 -0.27 6.31
CA GLU A 59 8.98 -1.46 5.95
C GLU A 59 10.48 -1.21 5.97
N ALA A 60 11.22 -2.21 6.44
CA ALA A 60 12.65 -2.14 6.64
C ALA A 60 13.40 -2.69 5.43
N VAL A 61 14.31 -1.87 4.86
CA VAL A 61 15.07 -2.28 3.66
C VAL A 61 16.00 -3.45 3.94
N GLN A 62 15.94 -4.48 3.09
CA GLN A 62 16.74 -5.71 3.23
C GLN A 62 17.82 -5.88 2.16
N LYS A 63 17.63 -5.27 0.99
CA LYS A 63 18.48 -5.38 -0.20
C LYS A 63 18.65 -4.02 -0.88
N SER A 64 19.76 -3.84 -1.60
CA SER A 64 20.03 -2.70 -2.49
C SER A 64 19.05 -2.69 -3.68
N GLY A 65 18.84 -1.54 -4.30
CA GLY A 65 17.94 -1.41 -5.45
C GLY A 65 17.83 0.04 -5.97
N THR A 66 16.86 0.29 -6.85
CA THR A 66 16.42 1.66 -7.17
C THR A 66 15.33 2.07 -6.20
N LEU A 67 15.41 3.27 -5.62
CA LEU A 67 14.44 3.78 -4.65
C LEU A 67 13.85 5.09 -5.14
N ASN A 68 12.53 5.16 -5.19
CA ASN A 68 11.79 6.41 -5.32
C ASN A 68 10.91 6.61 -4.06
N ILE A 69 10.82 7.85 -3.56
CA ILE A 69 9.89 8.18 -2.47
C ILE A 69 8.75 8.96 -3.09
N ILE A 70 7.56 8.39 -3.04
CA ILE A 70 6.35 9.03 -3.56
C ILE A 70 5.79 9.92 -2.47
N THR A 71 5.54 11.18 -2.82
CA THR A 71 5.10 12.25 -1.93
C THR A 71 3.71 12.73 -2.30
N LEU A 72 3.05 13.46 -1.39
CA LEU A 72 1.70 13.99 -1.64
C LEU A 72 1.60 14.97 -2.83
N PHE A 73 2.73 15.37 -3.40
CA PHE A 73 2.79 16.26 -4.57
C PHE A 73 2.86 15.49 -5.89
N ASP A 74 3.07 14.17 -5.84
CA ASP A 74 3.08 13.32 -7.03
C ASP A 74 1.64 13.01 -7.44
N GLU A 75 1.34 13.06 -8.74
CA GLU A 75 -0.03 12.91 -9.27
C GLU A 75 -0.63 11.53 -8.94
N GLU A 76 0.22 10.52 -8.81
CA GLU A 76 -0.13 9.13 -8.51
C GLU A 76 -0.22 8.81 -7.01
N ALA A 77 0.10 9.79 -6.15
CA ALA A 77 0.20 9.56 -4.71
C ALA A 77 -1.15 9.41 -4.01
N LEU A 78 -2.20 10.04 -4.53
CA LEU A 78 -3.50 10.15 -3.87
C LEU A 78 -4.64 9.81 -4.84
N ASP A 79 -5.47 8.83 -4.46
CA ASP A 79 -6.72 8.47 -5.14
C ASP A 79 -7.91 8.63 -4.16
N PRO A 80 -8.41 9.87 -3.97
CA PRO A 80 -9.41 10.17 -2.94
C PRO A 80 -10.84 9.89 -3.41
N CYS A 81 -11.66 9.31 -2.54
CA CYS A 81 -13.11 9.21 -2.72
C CYS A 81 -13.88 9.63 -1.45
N THR A 82 -15.17 9.94 -1.57
CA THR A 82 -16.03 10.07 -0.38
C THR A 82 -16.39 8.70 0.19
N LEU A 83 -16.90 8.67 1.42
CA LEU A 83 -17.41 7.44 2.03
C LEU A 83 -18.58 6.86 1.23
N GLU A 84 -19.41 7.72 0.65
CA GLU A 84 -20.54 7.34 -0.18
C GLU A 84 -20.10 6.75 -1.54
N GLN A 85 -18.94 7.17 -2.05
CA GLN A 85 -18.35 6.66 -3.29
C GLN A 85 -17.55 5.37 -3.11
N LEU A 86 -17.04 5.11 -1.90
CA LEU A 86 -16.07 4.06 -1.59
C LEU A 86 -16.40 2.70 -2.22
N GLU A 87 -17.62 2.19 -2.01
CA GLU A 87 -18.01 0.88 -2.57
C GLU A 87 -18.02 0.88 -4.11
N GLY A 88 -18.45 1.99 -4.73
CA GLY A 88 -18.46 2.13 -6.19
C GLY A 88 -17.06 2.19 -6.80
N GLU A 89 -16.14 2.90 -6.14
CA GLU A 89 -14.75 2.97 -6.55
C GLU A 89 -14.04 1.62 -6.39
N CYS A 90 -14.24 0.94 -5.24
CA CYS A 90 -13.72 -0.42 -5.03
C CYS A 90 -14.18 -1.39 -6.11
N LYS A 91 -15.46 -1.35 -6.50
CA LYS A 91 -15.99 -2.16 -7.62
C LYS A 91 -15.31 -1.83 -8.95
N SER A 92 -15.16 -0.55 -9.25
CA SER A 92 -14.55 -0.09 -10.51
C SER A 92 -13.08 -0.51 -10.61
N ILE A 93 -12.33 -0.38 -9.51
CA ILE A 93 -10.94 -0.82 -9.43
C ILE A 93 -10.84 -2.34 -9.53
N LEU A 94 -11.69 -3.09 -8.81
CA LEU A 94 -11.73 -4.56 -8.90
C LEU A 94 -11.97 -5.02 -10.34
N HIS A 95 -12.94 -4.42 -11.03
CA HIS A 95 -13.22 -4.73 -12.42
C HIS A 95 -12.02 -4.45 -13.31
N LEU A 96 -11.37 -3.30 -13.15
CA LEU A 96 -10.19 -2.91 -13.91
C LEU A 96 -9.01 -3.89 -13.69
N VAL A 97 -8.71 -4.22 -12.43
CA VAL A 97 -7.62 -5.12 -12.07
C VAL A 97 -7.82 -6.51 -12.70
N LEU A 98 -9.01 -7.08 -12.54
CA LEU A 98 -9.32 -8.40 -13.07
C LEU A 98 -9.36 -8.43 -14.60
N ASP A 99 -9.86 -7.37 -15.24
CA ASP A 99 -9.83 -7.27 -16.71
C ASP A 99 -8.39 -7.20 -17.24
N ILE A 100 -7.53 -6.43 -16.59
CA ILE A 100 -6.09 -6.39 -16.92
C ILE A 100 -5.48 -7.78 -16.78
N TYR A 101 -5.67 -8.46 -15.65
CA TYR A 101 -5.12 -9.82 -15.45
C TYR A 101 -5.60 -10.82 -16.50
N LYS A 102 -6.88 -10.75 -16.87
CA LYS A 102 -7.44 -11.56 -17.95
C LYS A 102 -6.76 -11.27 -19.30
N GLN A 103 -6.48 -10.01 -19.62
CA GLN A 103 -5.77 -9.64 -20.85
C GLN A 103 -4.33 -10.21 -20.88
N PHE A 104 -3.70 -10.41 -19.72
CA PHE A 104 -2.40 -11.06 -19.58
C PHE A 104 -2.47 -12.60 -19.49
N GLY A 105 -3.67 -13.20 -19.58
CA GLY A 105 -3.86 -14.65 -19.57
C GLY A 105 -4.00 -15.28 -18.19
N PHE A 106 -4.17 -14.48 -17.13
CA PHE A 106 -4.48 -14.97 -15.79
C PHE A 106 -6.00 -15.12 -15.64
N GLU A 107 -6.51 -16.31 -15.92
CA GLU A 107 -7.95 -16.62 -15.81
C GLU A 107 -8.38 -16.96 -14.39
N GLU A 108 -7.46 -17.45 -13.56
CA GLU A 108 -7.69 -17.81 -12.16
C GLU A 108 -6.88 -16.89 -11.25
N VAL A 109 -7.57 -15.95 -10.60
CA VAL A 109 -6.99 -15.03 -9.62
C VAL A 109 -7.56 -15.36 -8.26
N GLU A 110 -6.71 -15.72 -7.31
CA GLU A 110 -7.12 -15.87 -5.90
C GLU A 110 -7.17 -14.48 -5.26
N ILE A 111 -8.27 -14.17 -4.57
CA ILE A 111 -8.46 -12.89 -3.89
C ILE A 111 -8.51 -13.12 -2.38
N LYS A 112 -7.70 -12.37 -1.64
CA LYS A 112 -7.67 -12.41 -0.17
C LYS A 112 -8.04 -11.06 0.40
N LEU A 113 -8.99 -11.02 1.33
CA LEU A 113 -9.30 -9.84 2.14
C LEU A 113 -8.49 -9.89 3.43
N SER A 114 -7.48 -9.05 3.51
CA SER A 114 -6.61 -8.90 4.67
C SER A 114 -7.21 -7.86 5.63
N THR A 115 -7.71 -8.35 6.77
CA THR A 115 -8.52 -7.57 7.73
C THR A 115 -7.68 -6.99 8.86
N ARG A 116 -8.33 -6.20 9.72
CA ARG A 116 -7.68 -5.41 10.78
C ARG A 116 -6.68 -6.20 11.65
N PRO A 117 -5.44 -5.72 11.79
CA PRO A 117 -4.47 -6.30 12.74
C PRO A 117 -4.79 -5.91 14.18
N GLU A 118 -4.11 -6.54 15.15
CA GLU A 118 -4.22 -6.20 16.57
C GLU A 118 -3.76 -4.76 16.83
N LYS A 119 -2.63 -4.36 16.22
CA LYS A 119 -2.08 -3.00 16.31
C LYS A 119 -2.50 -2.18 15.11
N ARG A 120 -3.44 -1.26 15.31
CA ARG A 120 -4.01 -0.44 14.24
C ARG A 120 -4.37 0.97 14.69
N MET A 121 -4.49 1.86 13.71
CA MET A 121 -5.01 3.23 13.82
C MET A 121 -6.49 3.27 13.43
N GLY A 122 -7.20 4.31 13.86
CA GLY A 122 -8.62 4.48 13.57
C GLY A 122 -9.56 3.71 14.50
N SER A 123 -10.85 4.01 14.42
CA SER A 123 -11.88 3.39 15.28
C SER A 123 -12.39 2.07 14.70
N ASP A 124 -12.97 1.21 15.55
CA ASP A 124 -13.61 -0.04 15.09
C ASP A 124 -14.71 0.22 14.07
N THR A 125 -15.46 1.31 14.25
CA THR A 125 -16.51 1.74 13.31
C THR A 125 -15.95 2.08 11.94
N ASP A 126 -14.78 2.72 11.87
CA ASP A 126 -14.15 3.06 10.59
C ASP A 126 -13.67 1.77 9.91
N TRP A 127 -13.02 0.89 10.66
CA TRP A 127 -12.59 -0.41 10.16
C TRP A 127 -13.77 -1.27 9.69
N ASP A 128 -14.89 -1.29 10.40
CA ASP A 128 -16.11 -2.00 9.99
C ASP A 128 -16.58 -1.47 8.64
N ARG A 129 -16.57 -0.15 8.43
CA ARG A 129 -16.96 0.46 7.15
C ARG A 129 -16.01 0.07 6.03
N LEU A 130 -14.70 0.15 6.27
CA LEU A 130 -13.67 -0.14 5.28
C LEU A 130 -13.67 -1.63 4.86
N GLU A 131 -13.73 -2.54 5.83
CA GLU A 131 -13.81 -3.98 5.56
C GLU A 131 -15.11 -4.34 4.84
N ASN A 132 -16.24 -3.75 5.25
CA ASN A 132 -17.54 -3.96 4.60
C ASN A 132 -17.56 -3.42 3.18
N ALA A 133 -16.91 -2.28 2.89
CA ALA A 133 -16.86 -1.75 1.54
C ALA A 133 -16.10 -2.69 0.59
N LEU A 134 -14.99 -3.28 1.05
CA LEU A 134 -14.23 -4.27 0.29
C LEU A 134 -15.04 -5.57 0.09
N SER A 135 -15.60 -6.13 1.17
CA SER A 135 -16.37 -7.39 1.08
C SER A 135 -17.64 -7.22 0.24
N ALA A 136 -18.40 -6.14 0.43
CA ALA A 136 -19.60 -5.86 -0.37
C ALA A 136 -19.26 -5.68 -1.87
N SER A 137 -18.10 -5.09 -2.18
CA SER A 137 -17.64 -4.95 -3.57
C SER A 137 -17.29 -6.29 -4.23
N LEU A 138 -16.77 -7.24 -3.45
CA LEU A 138 -16.52 -8.62 -3.89
C LEU A 138 -17.82 -9.40 -4.07
N GLU A 139 -18.71 -9.34 -3.08
CA GLU A 139 -20.02 -10.01 -3.07
C GLU A 139 -20.90 -9.55 -4.23
N ALA A 140 -20.98 -8.24 -4.47
CA ALA A 140 -21.77 -7.66 -5.55
C ALA A 140 -21.32 -8.11 -6.95
N GLN A 141 -20.05 -8.52 -7.09
CA GLN A 141 -19.48 -9.04 -8.33
C GLN A 141 -19.47 -10.58 -8.39
N GLY A 142 -19.98 -11.26 -7.35
CA GLY A 142 -20.01 -12.72 -7.27
C GLY A 142 -18.62 -13.37 -7.21
N LEU A 143 -17.60 -12.61 -6.82
CA LEU A 143 -16.21 -13.07 -6.76
C LEU A 143 -16.02 -14.03 -5.59
N GLN A 144 -15.22 -15.07 -5.80
CA GLN A 144 -14.78 -15.95 -4.72
C GLN A 144 -13.55 -15.33 -4.05
N TRP A 145 -13.54 -15.35 -2.72
CA TRP A 145 -12.46 -14.76 -1.94
C TRP A 145 -12.31 -15.47 -0.59
N SER A 146 -11.17 -15.27 0.05
CA SER A 146 -10.90 -15.77 1.40
C SER A 146 -10.47 -14.63 2.33
N VAL A 147 -10.67 -14.83 3.64
CA VAL A 147 -10.22 -13.86 4.65
C VAL A 147 -8.79 -14.22 5.06
N ASN A 148 -7.92 -13.22 5.15
CA ASN A 148 -6.61 -13.32 5.75
C ASN A 148 -6.58 -12.50 7.05
N PRO A 149 -6.97 -13.11 8.20
CA PRO A 149 -7.30 -12.37 9.40
C PRO A 149 -6.07 -11.71 10.02
N GLY A 150 -6.12 -10.40 10.20
CA GLY A 150 -5.04 -9.65 10.87
C GLY A 150 -3.86 -9.27 9.99
N GLU A 151 -3.92 -9.55 8.68
CA GLU A 151 -2.85 -9.25 7.72
C GLU A 151 -3.06 -7.92 6.98
N GLY A 152 -4.10 -7.16 7.35
CA GLY A 152 -4.28 -5.78 6.90
C GLY A 152 -3.15 -4.88 7.42
N ALA A 153 -2.89 -3.77 6.72
CA ALA A 153 -1.93 -2.79 7.23
C ALA A 153 -2.47 -2.14 8.50
N PHE A 154 -1.61 -1.51 9.31
CA PHE A 154 -2.05 -0.88 10.56
C PHE A 154 -3.05 0.28 10.36
N TYR A 155 -3.24 0.80 9.15
CA TYR A 155 -4.12 1.93 8.83
C TYR A 155 -5.27 1.60 7.87
N GLY A 156 -5.42 0.34 7.45
CA GLY A 156 -6.55 -0.04 6.62
C GLY A 156 -6.51 -1.48 6.11
N PRO A 157 -7.69 -2.06 5.79
CA PRO A 157 -7.79 -3.37 5.18
C PRO A 157 -7.40 -3.31 3.69
N LYS A 158 -7.04 -4.46 3.13
CA LYS A 158 -6.65 -4.56 1.72
C LYS A 158 -7.13 -5.85 1.08
N LEU A 159 -7.38 -5.78 -0.22
CA LEU A 159 -7.49 -6.93 -1.10
C LEU A 159 -6.11 -7.23 -1.67
N GLU A 160 -5.76 -8.51 -1.68
CA GLU A 160 -4.54 -9.04 -2.28
C GLU A 160 -4.92 -9.98 -3.41
N PHE A 161 -4.32 -9.76 -4.58
CA PHE A 161 -4.54 -10.57 -5.77
C PHE A 161 -3.35 -11.51 -5.96
N VAL A 162 -3.60 -12.81 -5.86
CA VAL A 162 -2.61 -13.86 -6.03
C VAL A 162 -2.76 -14.46 -7.43
N LEU A 163 -1.71 -14.34 -8.22
CA LEU A 163 -1.62 -14.88 -9.57
C LEU A 163 -0.82 -16.17 -9.57
N ARG A 164 -1.29 -17.17 -10.30
CA ARG A 164 -0.56 -18.41 -10.53
C ARG A 164 0.19 -18.37 -11.86
N ASP A 165 1.49 -18.64 -11.83
CA ASP A 165 2.29 -18.72 -13.06
C ASP A 165 2.12 -20.06 -13.80
N ALA A 166 2.66 -20.15 -15.02
CA ALA A 166 2.53 -21.32 -15.89
C ALA A 166 3.14 -22.61 -15.32
N ILE A 167 3.98 -22.53 -14.29
CA ILE A 167 4.57 -23.69 -13.61
C ILE A 167 3.95 -23.95 -12.23
N GLY A 168 2.87 -23.25 -11.89
CA GLY A 168 2.06 -23.48 -10.70
C GLY A 168 2.51 -22.77 -9.43
N ARG A 169 3.38 -21.75 -9.53
CA ARG A 169 3.77 -20.93 -8.36
C ARG A 169 2.80 -19.78 -8.16
N ASP A 170 2.51 -19.50 -6.91
CA ASP A 170 1.62 -18.41 -6.50
C ASP A 170 2.44 -17.17 -6.18
N TRP A 171 2.01 -16.04 -6.74
CA TRP A 171 2.63 -14.73 -6.59
C TRP A 171 1.58 -13.74 -6.13
N GLN A 172 1.79 -13.14 -4.96
CA GLN A 172 1.03 -11.96 -4.59
C GLN A 172 1.47 -10.82 -5.50
N CYS A 173 0.54 -10.27 -6.27
CA CYS A 173 0.83 -9.26 -7.28
C CYS A 173 0.14 -7.95 -6.97
N GLY A 174 -1.17 -7.86 -7.20
CA GLY A 174 -1.88 -6.62 -7.00
C GLY A 174 -2.37 -6.43 -5.58
N THR A 175 -2.65 -5.17 -5.25
CA THR A 175 -3.36 -4.79 -4.04
C THR A 175 -4.40 -3.72 -4.34
N LEU A 176 -5.49 -3.74 -3.57
CA LEU A 176 -6.40 -2.60 -3.38
C LEU A 176 -6.57 -2.38 -1.89
N GLN A 177 -6.05 -1.29 -1.37
CA GLN A 177 -6.11 -0.94 0.04
C GLN A 177 -6.89 0.34 0.24
N VAL A 178 -7.69 0.39 1.29
CA VAL A 178 -8.51 1.56 1.65
C VAL A 178 -7.98 2.17 2.93
N ASP A 179 -7.78 3.49 2.95
CA ASP A 179 -7.00 4.20 3.97
C ASP A 179 -7.72 5.47 4.43
N MET A 180 -7.99 5.55 5.73
CA MET A 180 -8.54 6.75 6.37
C MET A 180 -7.52 7.52 7.21
N ASN A 181 -6.32 6.99 7.40
CA ASN A 181 -5.25 7.60 8.17
C ASN A 181 -4.48 8.66 7.38
N LEU A 182 -4.24 8.44 6.09
CA LEU A 182 -3.49 9.39 5.25
C LEU A 182 -4.14 10.79 5.19
N PRO A 183 -5.48 10.90 5.06
CA PRO A 183 -6.17 12.18 5.18
C PRO A 183 -5.94 12.90 6.52
N ASP A 184 -5.91 12.17 7.64
CA ASP A 184 -5.60 12.75 8.95
C ASP A 184 -4.14 13.20 9.03
N ARG A 185 -3.20 12.37 8.56
CA ARG A 185 -1.76 12.64 8.60
C ARG A 185 -1.39 13.94 7.87
N PHE A 186 -2.05 14.20 6.74
CA PHE A 186 -1.77 15.37 5.88
C PHE A 186 -2.77 16.50 6.01
N ASP A 187 -3.70 16.40 6.96
CA ASP A 187 -4.81 17.33 7.14
C ASP A 187 -5.61 17.60 5.85
N ILE A 188 -5.87 16.54 5.08
CA ILE A 188 -6.64 16.60 3.84
C ILE A 188 -8.13 16.57 4.18
N GLY A 189 -8.88 17.51 3.61
CA GLY A 189 -10.32 17.60 3.74
C GLY A 189 -10.98 18.24 2.51
N TYR A 190 -12.29 18.04 2.39
CA TYR A 190 -13.13 18.65 1.37
C TYR A 190 -14.36 19.28 2.00
N ILE A 191 -14.98 20.21 1.28
CA ILE A 191 -16.26 20.81 1.68
C ILE A 191 -17.39 19.97 1.08
N ALA A 192 -18.20 19.36 1.94
CA ALA A 192 -19.35 18.57 1.53
C ALA A 192 -20.53 19.46 1.10
N GLU A 193 -21.55 18.86 0.49
CA GLU A 193 -22.73 19.58 -0.02
C GLU A 193 -23.48 20.37 1.06
N ASP A 194 -23.44 19.90 2.31
CA ASP A 194 -24.04 20.57 3.48
C ASP A 194 -23.17 21.71 4.04
N GLY A 195 -22.03 22.00 3.40
CA GLY A 195 -21.06 23.01 3.83
C GLY A 195 -20.14 22.56 4.98
N SER A 196 -20.29 21.32 5.47
CA SER A 196 -19.39 20.77 6.49
C SER A 196 -18.05 20.35 5.88
N THR A 197 -16.98 20.49 6.65
CA THR A 197 -15.68 19.91 6.29
C THR A 197 -15.69 18.42 6.60
N LYS A 198 -15.43 17.59 5.58
CA LYS A 198 -15.28 16.13 5.71
C LYS A 198 -13.89 15.69 5.25
N ARG A 199 -13.48 14.49 5.66
CA ARG A 199 -12.26 13.85 5.16
C ARG A 199 -12.60 12.81 4.09
N PRO A 200 -11.80 12.71 3.01
CA PRO A 200 -11.95 11.63 2.04
C PRO A 200 -11.45 10.29 2.62
N VAL A 201 -11.71 9.21 1.90
CA VAL A 201 -10.98 7.94 2.02
C VAL A 201 -9.97 7.89 0.88
N MET A 202 -8.76 7.40 1.15
CA MET A 202 -7.72 7.22 0.14
C MET A 202 -7.69 5.77 -0.32
N LEU A 203 -7.60 5.57 -1.63
CA LEU A 203 -7.44 4.27 -2.25
C LEU A 203 -5.98 4.11 -2.68
N HIS A 204 -5.36 3.01 -2.29
CA HIS A 204 -4.03 2.64 -2.77
C HIS A 204 -4.17 1.40 -3.63
N ARG A 205 -3.65 1.45 -4.86
CA ARG A 205 -3.73 0.31 -5.78
C ARG A 205 -2.39 0.03 -6.43
N ALA A 206 -2.00 -1.23 -6.42
CA ALA A 206 -0.93 -1.75 -7.25
C ALA A 206 -1.51 -2.81 -8.19
N LEU A 207 -1.22 -2.72 -9.49
CA LEU A 207 -1.64 -3.72 -10.47
C LEU A 207 -0.67 -4.91 -10.49
N PHE A 208 0.62 -4.62 -10.41
CA PHE A 208 1.70 -5.59 -10.30
C PHE A 208 2.68 -5.11 -9.23
N GLY A 209 2.87 -5.89 -8.17
CA GLY A 209 3.91 -5.71 -7.17
C GLY A 209 4.52 -7.07 -6.90
N PHE A 210 5.81 -7.26 -7.17
CA PHE A 210 6.44 -8.57 -7.01
C PHE A 210 6.94 -8.76 -5.56
N SER A 211 6.13 -9.23 -4.62
CA SER A 211 6.68 -9.59 -3.29
C SER A 211 7.65 -10.76 -3.38
#